data_AF-A0A1H7NHH0-F1
#
_entry.id   AF-A0A1H7NHH0-F1
#
_cell.length_a   1.000
_cell.length_b   1.000
_cell.length_c   1.000
_cell.angle_alpha   90.00
_cell.angle_beta   90.00
_cell.angle_gamma   90.00
#
_symmetry.space_group_name_H-M   'P 1'
#
loop_
_entity.id
_entity.type
_entity.pdbx_description
1 polymer ?
#
loop_
_entity_poly.entity_id
_entity_poly.type
_entity_poly.pdbx_seq_one_letter_code
_entity_poly.pdbx_strand_id
1 'polypeptide(L)'
;MNTLMTRKLREIIPVRDIARRVNKLDLKRLSDDLDAQGCTVIEKLITPEECDALAGLYPKDEIFRSRIAMARPGFGRREYKYFSYPLPSIISQLRTFIYFRLAPIANRWSKAMDIKMHYPKQHADYLERCHEAGQRDSAAIAIRAWRL
;
A
#
# COMPACT_ATOMS: atom_id res chain seq x y z
N MET A 1 -19.55 -11.17 18.77
CA MET A 1 -19.07 -12.36 18.03
C MET A 1 -17.95 -11.97 17.04
N ASN A 2 -16.86 -11.30 17.50
CA ASN A 2 -15.89 -10.65 16.60
C ASN A 2 -14.40 -10.76 17.02
N THR A 3 -14.09 -11.65 17.96
CA THR A 3 -12.73 -11.76 18.56
C THR A 3 -11.86 -12.82 17.86
N LEU A 4 -12.46 -13.70 17.04
CA LEU A 4 -11.76 -14.82 16.39
C LEU A 4 -11.24 -14.47 14.98
N MET A 5 -11.91 -13.59 14.23
CA MET A 5 -11.45 -13.15 12.89
C MET A 5 -10.21 -12.25 12.95
N THR A 6 -10.03 -11.49 14.03
CA THR A 6 -8.84 -10.67 14.29
C THR A 6 -7.59 -11.50 14.57
N ARG A 7 -7.72 -12.77 14.99
CA ARG A 7 -6.58 -13.65 15.28
C ARG A 7 -5.99 -14.27 14.01
N LYS A 8 -6.85 -14.72 13.08
CA LYS A 8 -6.41 -15.34 11.81
C LYS A 8 -5.77 -14.35 10.82
N LEU A 9 -6.15 -13.07 10.86
CA LEU A 9 -5.52 -12.02 10.04
C LEU A 9 -4.16 -11.56 10.59
N ARG A 10 -3.88 -11.77 11.90
CA ARG A 10 -2.58 -11.46 12.51
C ARG A 10 -1.49 -12.51 12.22
N GLU A 11 -1.88 -13.73 11.85
CA GLU A 11 -0.94 -14.86 11.66
C GLU A 11 -0.34 -14.97 10.26
N ILE A 12 -0.81 -14.16 9.29
CA ILE A 12 -0.26 -14.19 7.94
C ILE A 12 0.89 -13.17 7.88
N ILE A 13 2.12 -13.69 8.03
CA ILE A 13 3.43 -13.08 7.70
C ILE A 13 4.14 -12.32 8.85
N PRO A 14 5.29 -12.82 9.32
CA PRO A 14 6.01 -12.21 10.43
C PRO A 14 6.61 -10.84 10.04
N VAL A 15 6.49 -9.89 10.97
CA VAL A 15 6.92 -8.48 10.86
C VAL A 15 8.35 -8.29 10.35
N ARG A 16 9.19 -9.30 10.57
CA ARG A 16 10.63 -9.24 10.28
C ARG A 16 10.97 -9.45 8.79
N ASP A 17 10.11 -10.06 7.98
CA ASP A 17 10.51 -10.37 6.60
C ASP A 17 10.28 -9.21 5.63
N ILE A 18 9.14 -8.51 5.72
CA ILE A 18 8.85 -7.36 4.85
C ILE A 18 9.87 -6.24 5.07
N ALA A 19 10.17 -5.91 6.33
CA ALA A 19 11.19 -4.91 6.67
C ALA A 19 12.55 -5.25 6.04
N ARG A 20 12.95 -6.53 6.12
CA ARG A 20 14.21 -7.02 5.55
C ARG A 20 14.23 -6.93 4.03
N ARG A 21 13.14 -7.33 3.35
CA ARG A 21 13.02 -7.24 1.89
C ARG A 21 13.07 -5.80 1.41
N VAL A 22 12.34 -4.89 2.07
CA VAL A 22 12.37 -3.45 1.76
C VAL A 22 13.76 -2.86 2.02
N ASN A 23 14.44 -3.30 3.07
CA ASN A 23 15.78 -2.80 3.39
C ASN A 23 16.83 -3.15 2.34
N LYS A 24 16.67 -4.29 1.65
CA LYS A 24 17.54 -4.76 0.57
C LYS A 24 17.33 -4.04 -0.76
N LEU A 25 16.32 -3.18 -0.88
CA LEU A 25 16.06 -2.45 -2.12
C LEU A 25 17.21 -1.49 -2.45
N ASP A 26 17.65 -1.48 -3.70
CA ASP A 26 18.62 -0.51 -4.19
C ASP A 26 17.98 0.88 -4.27
N LEU A 27 18.21 1.69 -3.24
CA LEU A 27 17.66 3.05 -3.18
C LEU A 27 18.17 3.94 -4.30
N LYS A 28 19.40 3.72 -4.76
CA LYS A 28 19.96 4.54 -5.82
C LYS A 28 19.21 4.26 -7.11
N ARG A 29 19.05 2.98 -7.47
CA ARG A 29 18.26 2.58 -8.65
C ARG A 29 16.82 3.10 -8.56
N LEU A 30 16.15 2.92 -7.42
CA LEU A 30 14.78 3.41 -7.24
C LEU A 30 14.68 4.93 -7.40
N SER A 31 15.63 5.68 -6.82
CA SER A 31 15.67 7.13 -6.95
C SER A 31 15.92 7.57 -8.39
N ASP A 32 16.86 6.92 -9.09
CA ASP A 32 17.22 7.25 -10.47
C ASP A 32 16.04 6.95 -11.43
N ASP A 33 15.36 5.80 -11.26
CA ASP A 33 14.16 5.44 -12.03
C ASP A 33 13.04 6.46 -11.79
N LEU A 34 12.79 6.80 -10.53
CA LEU A 34 11.80 7.80 -10.13
C LEU A 34 12.12 9.18 -10.72
N ASP A 35 13.40 9.58 -10.74
CA ASP A 35 13.85 10.84 -11.32
C ASP A 35 13.65 10.89 -12.84
N ALA A 36 13.95 9.79 -13.53
CA ALA A 36 13.90 9.74 -14.98
C ALA A 36 12.49 9.51 -15.54
N GLN A 37 11.66 8.73 -14.84
CA GLN A 37 10.41 8.21 -15.39
C GLN A 37 9.17 8.52 -14.53
N GLY A 38 9.35 9.01 -13.30
CA GLY A 38 8.26 9.23 -12.35
C GLY A 38 7.67 7.93 -11.76
N CYS A 39 8.21 6.76 -12.12
CA CYS A 39 7.80 5.47 -11.57
C CYS A 39 8.99 4.50 -11.52
N THR A 40 8.85 3.41 -10.73
CA THR A 40 9.84 2.34 -10.67
C THR A 40 9.16 1.01 -10.35
N VAL A 41 9.71 -0.08 -10.86
CA VAL A 41 9.22 -1.44 -10.59
C VAL A 41 10.12 -2.11 -9.56
N ILE A 42 9.49 -2.62 -8.50
CA ILE A 42 10.15 -3.45 -7.50
C ILE A 42 9.70 -4.89 -7.71
N GLU A 43 10.59 -5.71 -8.23
CA GLU A 43 10.31 -7.13 -8.45
C GLU A 43 10.43 -7.92 -7.14
N LYS A 44 9.62 -8.99 -7.02
CA LYS A 44 9.71 -10.01 -5.96
C LYS A 44 9.64 -9.45 -4.54
N LEU A 45 8.99 -8.30 -4.35
CA LEU A 45 8.76 -7.71 -3.03
C LEU A 45 7.78 -8.54 -2.20
N ILE A 46 6.75 -9.04 -2.88
CA ILE A 46 5.73 -9.94 -2.36
C ILE A 46 5.95 -11.31 -3.02
N THR A 47 5.97 -12.35 -2.21
CA THR A 47 6.14 -13.74 -2.67
C THR A 47 4.86 -14.26 -3.34
N PRO A 48 4.94 -15.29 -4.21
CA PRO A 48 3.76 -15.91 -4.79
C PRO A 48 2.72 -16.35 -3.75
N GLU A 49 3.17 -16.93 -2.64
CA GLU A 49 2.29 -17.44 -1.57
C GLU A 49 1.56 -16.30 -0.85
N GLU A 50 2.23 -15.16 -0.66
CA GLU A 50 1.60 -13.96 -0.10
C GLU A 50 0.63 -13.30 -1.08
N CYS A 51 0.92 -13.35 -2.39
CA CYS A 51 -0.01 -12.93 -3.43
C CYS A 51 -1.28 -13.79 -3.42
N ASP A 52 -1.14 -15.11 -3.31
CA ASP A 52 -2.26 -16.04 -3.22
C ASP A 52 -3.08 -15.81 -1.93
N ALA A 53 -2.41 -15.60 -0.80
CA ALA A 53 -3.07 -15.26 0.46
C ALA A 53 -3.88 -13.96 0.36
N LEU A 54 -3.32 -12.93 -0.29
CA LEU A 54 -4.01 -11.66 -0.55
C LEU A 54 -5.16 -11.81 -1.53
N ALA A 55 -5.00 -12.60 -2.59
CA ALA A 55 -6.07 -12.91 -3.54
C ALA A 55 -7.22 -13.67 -2.86
N GLY A 56 -6.91 -14.58 -1.93
CA GLY A 56 -7.88 -15.30 -1.11
C GLY A 56 -8.70 -14.43 -0.15
N LEU A 57 -8.32 -13.17 0.03
CA LEU A 57 -9.13 -12.18 0.75
C LEU A 57 -10.27 -11.61 -0.10
N TYR A 58 -10.18 -11.69 -1.43
CA TYR A 58 -11.14 -11.09 -2.36
C TYR A 58 -12.61 -11.49 -2.12
N PRO A 59 -12.94 -12.76 -1.80
CA PRO A 59 -14.34 -13.17 -1.55
C PRO A 59 -14.91 -12.66 -0.23
N LYS A 60 -14.09 -12.14 0.68
CA LYS A 60 -14.49 -11.72 2.03
C LYS A 60 -14.95 -10.26 2.02
N ASP A 61 -16.23 -10.00 1.78
CA ASP A 61 -16.73 -8.62 1.64
C ASP A 61 -16.55 -7.77 2.91
N GLU A 62 -16.48 -8.39 4.09
CA GLU A 62 -16.42 -7.72 5.40
C GLU A 62 -15.12 -6.93 5.66
N ILE A 63 -14.04 -7.21 4.93
CA ILE A 63 -12.75 -6.51 5.08
C ILE A 63 -12.61 -5.33 4.09
N PHE A 64 -13.66 -5.05 3.31
CA PHE A 64 -13.67 -3.98 2.33
C PHE A 64 -14.65 -2.89 2.74
N ARG A 65 -14.24 -1.63 2.61
CA ARG A 65 -15.10 -0.47 2.89
C ARG A 65 -16.01 -0.10 1.72
N SER A 66 -15.55 -0.38 0.50
CA SER A 66 -16.28 -0.05 -0.72
C SER A 66 -15.85 -0.92 -1.90
N ARG A 67 -16.76 -1.05 -2.86
CA ARG A 67 -16.60 -1.83 -4.09
C ARG A 67 -17.01 -0.96 -5.26
N ILE A 68 -16.14 -0.87 -6.26
CA ILE A 68 -16.38 -0.18 -7.51
C ILE A 68 -16.44 -1.21 -8.62
N ALA A 69 -17.65 -1.49 -9.11
CA ALA A 69 -17.87 -2.31 -10.29
C ALA A 69 -17.78 -1.41 -11.53
N MET A 70 -16.70 -1.55 -12.31
CA MET A 70 -16.60 -0.89 -13.60
C MET A 70 -17.36 -1.73 -14.63
N ALA A 71 -18.63 -1.40 -14.85
CA ALA A 71 -19.48 -2.00 -15.88
C ALA A 71 -19.61 -1.05 -17.09
N ARG A 72 -18.48 -0.75 -17.75
CA ARG A 72 -18.51 -0.04 -19.04
C ARG A 72 -18.64 -1.05 -20.19
N PRO A 73 -19.54 -0.85 -21.17
CA PRO A 73 -19.57 -1.66 -22.39
C PRO A 73 -18.17 -1.65 -23.06
N GLY A 74 -17.60 -2.83 -23.31
CA GLY A 74 -16.31 -2.99 -24.01
C GLY A 74 -15.04 -3.15 -23.14
N PHE A 75 -15.10 -2.95 -21.82
CA PHE A 75 -13.88 -2.99 -20.95
C PHE A 75 -13.74 -4.24 -20.07
N GLY A 76 -14.64 -5.21 -20.24
CA GLY A 76 -14.77 -6.37 -19.35
C GLY A 76 -15.38 -6.00 -17.99
N ARG A 77 -15.82 -7.00 -17.22
CA ARG A 77 -16.32 -6.79 -15.84
C ARG A 77 -15.13 -6.66 -14.90
N ARG A 78 -14.64 -5.44 -14.71
CA ARG A 78 -13.56 -5.15 -13.76
C ARG A 78 -14.15 -4.66 -12.45
N GLU A 79 -13.61 -5.18 -11.36
CA GLU A 79 -14.04 -4.79 -10.03
C GLU A 79 -12.84 -4.44 -9.16
N TYR A 80 -13.01 -3.35 -8.43
CA TYR A 80 -12.06 -2.89 -7.43
C TYR A 80 -12.73 -2.93 -6.07
N LYS A 81 -12.10 -3.59 -5.10
CA LYS A 81 -12.52 -3.54 -3.70
C LYS A 81 -11.47 -2.82 -2.88
N TYR A 82 -11.90 -1.85 -2.09
CA TYR A 82 -11.02 -1.04 -1.24
C TYR A 82 -11.04 -1.58 0.18
N PHE A 83 -9.88 -1.90 0.76
CA PHE A 83 -9.80 -2.42 2.12
C PHE A 83 -10.35 -1.41 3.15
N SER A 84 -11.04 -1.93 4.17
CA SER A 84 -11.35 -1.19 5.39
C SER A 84 -10.15 -1.19 6.34
N TYR A 85 -10.18 -0.29 7.33
CA TYR A 85 -9.24 -0.36 8.45
C TYR A 85 -9.80 -1.27 9.55
N PRO A 86 -8.96 -2.04 10.27
CA PRO A 86 -7.52 -2.16 10.08
C PRO A 86 -7.15 -2.95 8.81
N LEU A 87 -6.09 -2.51 8.13
CA LEU A 87 -5.58 -3.16 6.92
C LEU A 87 -4.99 -4.55 7.23
N PRO A 88 -4.97 -5.47 6.26
CA PRO A 88 -4.18 -6.69 6.36
C PRO A 88 -2.72 -6.38 6.72
N SER A 89 -2.12 -7.22 7.57
CA SER A 89 -0.78 -7.03 8.16
C SER A 89 0.29 -6.71 7.11
N ILE A 90 0.35 -7.50 6.03
CA ILE A 90 1.30 -7.32 4.92
C ILE A 90 1.15 -5.95 4.27
N ILE A 91 -0.07 -5.50 4.03
CA ILE A 91 -0.36 -4.22 3.38
C ILE A 91 0.04 -3.04 4.29
N SER A 92 -0.32 -3.12 5.57
CA SER A 92 0.05 -2.10 6.57
C SER A 92 1.58 -1.97 6.70
N GLN A 93 2.30 -3.09 6.74
CA GLN A 93 3.75 -3.11 6.84
C GLN A 93 4.43 -2.58 5.58
N LEU A 94 4.02 -3.04 4.40
CA LEU A 94 4.56 -2.56 3.12
C LEU A 94 4.43 -1.04 3.03
N ARG A 95 3.26 -0.48 3.35
CA ARG A 95 3.06 0.98 3.37
C ARG A 95 4.05 1.68 4.29
N THR A 96 4.22 1.17 5.51
CA THR A 96 5.09 1.78 6.51
C THR A 96 6.56 1.76 6.07
N PHE A 97 7.07 0.60 5.63
CA PHE A 97 8.47 0.46 5.25
C PHE A 97 8.80 1.10 3.90
N ILE A 98 7.92 1.01 2.91
CA ILE A 98 8.11 1.70 1.63
C ILE A 98 8.07 3.22 1.83
N TYR A 99 7.11 3.72 2.62
CA TYR A 99 7.05 5.15 2.95
C TYR A 99 8.37 5.65 3.53
N PHE A 100 8.93 4.92 4.49
CA PHE A 100 10.23 5.26 5.10
C PHE A 100 11.35 5.41 4.07
N ARG A 101 11.34 4.59 3.02
CA ARG A 101 12.33 4.64 1.92
C ARG A 101 12.05 5.77 0.93
N LEU A 102 10.78 6.10 0.70
CA LEU A 102 10.36 7.13 -0.26
C LEU A 102 10.39 8.55 0.30
N ALA A 103 10.14 8.74 1.60
CA ALA A 103 10.06 10.07 2.21
C ALA A 103 11.34 10.92 1.98
N PRO A 104 12.57 10.38 2.09
CA PRO A 104 13.78 11.14 1.76
C PRO A 104 13.85 11.57 0.29
N ILE A 105 13.42 10.72 -0.65
CA ILE A 105 13.41 11.02 -2.09
C ILE A 105 12.40 12.14 -2.36
N ALA A 106 11.20 12.04 -1.80
CA ALA A 106 10.17 13.06 -1.92
C ALA A 106 10.62 14.40 -1.31
N ASN A 107 11.30 14.39 -0.16
CA ASN A 107 11.85 15.60 0.45
C ASN A 107 12.95 16.24 -0.41
N ARG A 108 13.81 15.44 -1.06
CA ARG A 108 14.81 15.93 -2.01
C ARG A 108 14.13 16.64 -3.19
N TRP A 109 13.06 16.08 -3.73
CA TRP A 109 12.26 16.71 -4.79
C TRP A 109 11.59 17.99 -4.34
N SER A 110 10.95 17.99 -3.16
CA SER A 110 10.36 19.21 -2.58
C SER A 110 11.39 20.34 -2.53
N LYS A 111 12.61 20.03 -2.08
CA LYS A 111 13.71 21.00 -2.04
C LYS A 111 14.15 21.47 -3.44
N ALA A 112 14.29 20.56 -4.39
CA ALA A 112 14.70 20.89 -5.76
C ALA A 112 13.67 21.75 -6.50
N MET A 113 12.39 21.59 -6.19
CA MET A 113 11.27 22.32 -6.80
C MET A 113 10.81 23.55 -6.00
N ASP A 114 11.52 23.92 -4.92
CA ASP A 114 11.13 24.98 -3.99
C ASP A 114 9.70 24.84 -3.42
N ILE A 115 9.25 23.59 -3.24
CA ILE A 115 7.97 23.27 -2.62
C ILE A 115 8.18 23.16 -1.11
N LYS A 116 7.43 23.95 -0.33
CA LYS A 116 7.52 23.99 1.15
C LYS A 116 7.02 22.73 1.87
N MET A 117 6.65 21.68 1.14
CA MET A 117 6.09 20.45 1.68
C MET A 117 7.21 19.53 2.20
N HIS A 118 7.14 19.17 3.48
CA HIS A 118 8.05 18.21 4.10
C HIS A 118 7.31 16.95 4.55
N TYR A 119 7.75 15.80 4.06
CA TYR A 119 7.28 14.47 4.44
C TYR A 119 8.03 13.99 5.69
N PRO A 120 7.34 13.71 6.82
CA PRO A 120 7.99 13.25 8.04
C PRO A 120 8.64 11.88 7.86
N LYS A 121 9.48 11.47 8.82
CA LYS A 121 10.21 10.20 8.76
C LYS A 121 9.28 8.99 8.90
N GLN A 122 8.23 9.11 9.73
CA GLN A 122 7.32 8.01 10.01
C GLN A 122 6.02 8.17 9.22
N HIS A 123 5.52 7.05 8.71
CA HIS A 123 4.24 7.01 7.98
C HIS A 123 3.06 7.41 8.89
N ALA A 124 3.12 7.07 10.18
CA ALA A 124 2.09 7.46 11.16
C ALA A 124 1.97 8.98 11.30
N ASP A 125 3.09 9.68 11.46
CA ASP A 125 3.14 11.15 11.54
C ASP A 125 2.56 11.82 10.29
N TYR A 126 2.76 11.20 9.11
CA TYR A 126 2.18 11.70 7.86
C TYR A 126 0.66 11.50 7.81
N LEU A 127 0.17 10.34 8.26
CA LEU A 127 -1.27 10.07 8.33
C LEU A 127 -1.98 11.01 9.31
N GLU A 128 -1.36 11.30 10.44
CA GLU A 128 -1.89 12.26 11.42
C GLU A 128 -2.07 13.64 10.78
N ARG A 129 -1.04 14.15 10.09
CA ARG A 129 -1.13 15.41 9.33
C ARG A 129 -2.24 15.39 8.29
N CYS A 130 -2.40 14.27 7.57
CA CYS A 130 -3.51 14.11 6.61
C CYS A 130 -4.87 14.18 7.33
N HIS A 131 -5.02 13.51 8.47
CA HIS A 131 -6.25 13.53 9.26
C HIS A 131 -6.58 14.92 9.81
N GLU A 132 -5.57 15.66 10.30
CA GLU A 132 -5.68 17.05 10.74
C GLU A 132 -6.12 17.97 9.60
N ALA A 133 -5.59 17.75 8.40
CA ALA A 133 -6.00 18.45 7.18
C ALA A 133 -7.37 17.99 6.62
N GLY A 134 -8.14 17.19 7.36
CA GLY A 134 -9.47 16.70 6.97
C GLY A 134 -9.46 15.50 6.01
N GLN A 135 -8.29 15.02 5.59
CA GLN A 135 -8.14 13.86 4.70
C GLN A 135 -8.13 12.55 5.51
N ARG A 136 -9.33 12.10 5.91
CA ARG A 136 -9.50 10.92 6.79
C ARG A 136 -9.56 9.58 6.04
N ASP A 137 -9.76 9.61 4.72
CA ASP A 137 -9.88 8.42 3.87
C ASP A 137 -8.63 8.11 3.01
N SER A 138 -7.48 8.65 3.45
CA SER A 138 -6.25 8.77 2.65
C SER A 138 -5.62 7.44 2.21
N ALA A 139 -5.29 7.41 0.91
CA ALA A 139 -4.72 6.32 0.11
C ALA A 139 -5.55 5.03 0.11
N ALA A 140 -6.60 5.02 -0.72
CA ALA A 140 -7.42 3.85 -0.95
C ALA A 140 -6.58 2.71 -1.58
N ILE A 141 -6.35 1.62 -0.84
CA ILE A 141 -5.68 0.42 -1.36
C ILE A 141 -6.77 -0.47 -1.94
N ALA A 142 -6.72 -0.65 -3.25
CA ALA A 142 -7.62 -1.55 -3.95
C ALA A 142 -6.92 -2.87 -4.25
N ILE A 143 -7.67 -3.96 -4.11
CA ILE A 143 -7.39 -5.19 -4.84
C ILE A 143 -8.31 -5.23 -6.05
N ARG A 144 -7.76 -5.69 -7.18
CA ARG A 144 -8.50 -5.86 -8.43
C ARG A 144 -8.55 -7.33 -8.76
N ALA A 145 -9.74 -7.87 -8.99
CA ALA A 145 -9.88 -9.18 -9.62
C ALA A 145 -10.36 -9.03 -11.07
N TRP A 146 -9.93 -9.97 -11.90
CA TRP A 146 -10.59 -10.25 -13.16
C TRP A 146 -11.72 -11.22 -12.86
N ARG A 147 -12.97 -10.81 -13.05
CA ARG A 147 -14.08 -11.74 -13.03
C ARG A 147 -14.04 -12.49 -14.36
N LEU A 148 -13.60 -13.76 -14.34
CA LEU A 148 -13.83 -14.71 -15.42
C LEU A 148 -15.34 -14.85 -15.65
#